data_AF-A0A1Z7YT70-F1
#
_entry.id   AF-A0A1Z7YT70-F1
#
_cell.length_a   1.000
_cell.length_b   1.000
_cell.length_c   1.000
_cell.angle_alpha   90.00
_cell.angle_beta   90.00
_cell.angle_gamma   90.00
#
_symmetry.space_group_name_H-M   'P 1'
#
loop_
_entity.id
_entity.type
_entity.pdbx_description
1 polymer ?
#
loop_
_entity_poly.entity_id
_entity_poly.type
_entity_poly.pdbx_seq_one_letter_code
_entity_poly.pdbx_strand_id
1 'polypeptide(L)'
;MIDLAGIDVGYLSRQGNREIFYSRDPSYAAICDELYGLGRFGQKSERGFYTYEGRNKTEDPEVMELAAQLAKENDVTIRENSDEEILERTIYMLINESAQVLDDGIASRSCDIDTVFCNGYGFPVHRGGPLQYADEIGLDKVLEALNWYRKKLGSYDEEWFKPAPLLERLVA
;
A
#
# COMPACT_ATOMS: atom_id res chain seq x y z
N MET A 1 -3.96 10.29 -3.64
CA MET A 1 -3.24 9.90 -4.87
C MET A 1 -4.17 9.20 -5.84
N ILE A 2 -4.83 8.11 -5.44
CA ILE A 2 -5.68 7.28 -6.32
C ILE A 2 -6.78 8.11 -7.02
N ASP A 3 -7.52 8.93 -6.28
CA ASP A 3 -8.58 9.79 -6.88
C ASP A 3 -8.05 10.80 -7.91
N LEU A 4 -6.81 11.25 -7.78
CA LEU A 4 -6.20 12.17 -8.74
C LEU A 4 -5.76 11.42 -10.01
N ALA A 5 -5.21 10.22 -9.85
CA ALA A 5 -4.77 9.38 -10.96
C ALA A 5 -5.96 8.82 -11.76
N GLY A 6 -7.04 8.45 -11.06
CA GLY A 6 -8.21 7.77 -11.58
C GLY A 6 -8.32 6.35 -11.03
N ILE A 7 -9.40 6.07 -10.29
CA ILE A 7 -9.67 4.71 -9.74
C ILE A 7 -9.80 3.69 -10.88
N ASP A 8 -10.36 4.11 -12.01
CA ASP A 8 -10.52 3.31 -13.22
C ASP A 8 -9.20 2.86 -13.83
N VAL A 9 -8.13 3.67 -13.76
CA VAL A 9 -6.81 3.27 -14.26
C VAL A 9 -6.29 2.06 -13.47
N GLY A 10 -6.38 2.13 -12.13
CA GLY A 10 -6.00 1.03 -11.26
C GLY A 10 -6.86 -0.22 -11.48
N TYR A 11 -8.18 -0.02 -11.62
CA TYR A 11 -9.11 -1.10 -11.93
C TYR A 11 -8.73 -1.82 -13.22
N LEU A 12 -8.55 -1.09 -14.33
CA LEU A 12 -8.20 -1.68 -15.63
C LEU A 12 -6.86 -2.42 -15.59
N SER A 13 -5.86 -1.89 -14.86
CA SER A 13 -4.58 -2.58 -14.64
C SER A 13 -4.76 -3.92 -13.93
N ARG A 14 -5.62 -3.96 -12.89
CA ARG A 14 -5.96 -5.21 -12.19
C ARG A 14 -6.74 -6.17 -13.09
N GLN A 15 -7.66 -5.68 -13.91
CA GLN A 15 -8.39 -6.52 -14.87
C GLN A 15 -7.47 -7.16 -15.93
N GLY A 16 -6.42 -6.46 -16.36
CA GLY A 16 -5.42 -7.01 -17.27
C GLY A 16 -4.55 -8.12 -16.65
N ASN A 17 -4.46 -8.17 -15.32
CA ASN A 17 -3.58 -9.06 -14.57
C ASN A 17 -4.34 -9.79 -13.45
N ARG A 18 -5.60 -10.18 -13.70
CA ARG A 18 -6.50 -10.68 -12.65
C ARG A 18 -5.91 -11.82 -11.83
N GLU A 19 -5.24 -12.75 -12.48
CA GLU A 19 -4.64 -13.89 -11.79
C GLU A 19 -3.59 -13.44 -10.78
N ILE A 20 -2.76 -12.44 -11.12
CA ILE A 20 -1.71 -11.94 -10.22
C ILE A 20 -2.33 -11.25 -8.99
N PHE A 21 -3.39 -10.46 -9.19
CA PHE A 21 -3.95 -9.64 -8.12
C PHE A 21 -4.99 -10.36 -7.25
N TYR A 22 -5.83 -11.23 -7.83
CA TYR A 22 -6.99 -11.81 -7.13
C TYR A 22 -6.86 -13.30 -6.80
N SER A 23 -5.90 -14.04 -7.36
CA SER A 23 -5.71 -15.46 -7.00
C SER A 23 -5.34 -15.63 -5.54
N ARG A 24 -4.56 -14.67 -5.02
CA ARG A 24 -4.10 -14.64 -3.65
C ARG A 24 -5.15 -14.09 -2.69
N ASP A 25 -5.80 -13.01 -3.08
CA ASP A 25 -6.85 -12.37 -2.29
C ASP A 25 -7.98 -11.89 -3.23
N PRO A 26 -9.13 -12.57 -3.26
CA PRO A 26 -10.28 -12.13 -4.04
C PRO A 26 -10.83 -10.76 -3.64
N SER A 27 -10.55 -10.31 -2.41
CA SER A 27 -10.96 -9.00 -1.88
C SER A 27 -9.95 -7.88 -2.16
N TYR A 28 -8.86 -8.18 -2.88
CA TYR A 28 -7.82 -7.20 -3.16
C TYR A 28 -8.37 -5.95 -3.83
N ALA A 29 -8.22 -4.81 -3.17
CA ALA A 29 -8.74 -3.51 -3.61
C ALA A 29 -10.26 -3.46 -3.84
N ALA A 30 -11.05 -4.28 -3.12
CA ALA A 30 -12.51 -4.36 -3.27
C ALA A 30 -13.23 -3.00 -3.25
N ILE A 31 -12.81 -2.06 -2.38
CA ILE A 31 -13.38 -0.70 -2.35
C ILE A 31 -13.15 0.02 -3.69
N CYS A 32 -11.95 -0.08 -4.27
CA CYS A 32 -11.67 0.54 -5.58
C CYS A 32 -12.52 -0.08 -6.69
N ASP A 33 -12.74 -1.39 -6.65
CA ASP A 33 -13.52 -2.10 -7.66
C ASP A 33 -15.00 -1.72 -7.59
N GLU A 34 -15.57 -1.59 -6.39
CA GLU A 34 -16.95 -1.15 -6.23
C GLU A 34 -17.12 0.33 -6.61
N LEU A 35 -16.16 1.20 -6.24
CA LEU A 35 -16.17 2.59 -6.69
C LEU A 35 -16.12 2.71 -8.22
N TYR A 36 -15.36 1.84 -8.89
CA TYR A 36 -15.39 1.75 -10.36
C TYR A 36 -16.78 1.36 -10.88
N GLY A 37 -17.42 0.34 -10.29
CA GLY A 37 -18.77 -0.10 -10.65
C GLY A 37 -19.83 1.01 -10.51
N LEU A 38 -19.66 1.89 -9.52
CA LEU A 38 -20.51 3.06 -9.29
C LEU A 38 -20.19 4.27 -10.18
N GLY A 39 -19.20 4.17 -11.08
CA GLY A 39 -18.76 5.29 -11.92
C GLY A 39 -18.00 6.38 -11.16
N ARG A 40 -17.47 6.07 -9.96
CA ARG A 40 -16.70 6.98 -9.11
C ARG A 40 -15.22 6.81 -9.39
N PHE A 41 -14.72 7.56 -10.35
CA PHE A 41 -13.35 7.46 -10.82
C PHE A 41 -12.38 8.41 -10.12
N GLY A 42 -12.82 9.14 -9.09
CA GLY A 42 -12.00 10.12 -8.37
C GLY A 42 -12.34 11.55 -8.79
N GLN A 43 -11.32 12.41 -8.80
CA GLN A 43 -11.49 13.85 -8.99
C GLN A 43 -12.13 14.21 -10.33
N LYS A 44 -11.84 13.46 -11.40
CA LYS A 44 -12.39 13.71 -12.75
C LYS A 44 -13.90 13.45 -12.87
N SER A 45 -14.46 12.64 -11.96
CA SER A 45 -15.89 12.37 -11.84
C SER A 45 -16.49 13.04 -10.61
N GLU A 46 -15.74 13.95 -9.98
CA GLU A 46 -16.09 14.66 -8.74
C GLU A 46 -16.34 13.76 -7.52
N ARG A 47 -16.18 12.44 -7.68
CA ARG A 47 -16.46 11.42 -6.67
C ARG A 47 -15.51 10.22 -6.84
N GLY A 48 -14.88 9.81 -5.74
CA GLY A 48 -14.02 8.63 -5.61
C GLY A 48 -14.02 8.15 -4.16
N PHE A 49 -12.85 8.08 -3.53
CA PHE A 49 -12.75 7.96 -2.07
C PHE A 49 -13.24 9.23 -1.35
N TYR A 50 -13.13 10.38 -2.01
CA TYR A 50 -13.65 11.66 -1.54
C TYR A 50 -14.70 12.22 -2.51
N THR A 51 -15.48 13.18 -2.04
CA THR A 51 -16.22 14.10 -2.92
C THR A 51 -15.35 15.31 -3.25
N TYR A 52 -15.55 15.89 -4.44
CA TYR A 52 -14.75 16.99 -4.93
C TYR A 52 -15.60 18.16 -5.43
N GLU A 53 -15.21 19.37 -5.03
CA GLU A 53 -15.60 20.61 -5.68
C GLU A 53 -14.33 21.20 -6.35
N GLY A 54 -14.15 20.90 -7.63
CA GLY A 54 -12.91 21.20 -8.34
C GLY A 54 -11.70 20.48 -7.74
N ARG A 55 -10.86 21.20 -6.98
CA ARG A 55 -9.68 20.63 -6.28
C ARG A 55 -9.90 20.44 -4.77
N ASN A 56 -11.00 20.94 -4.24
CA ASN A 56 -11.32 20.80 -2.83
C ASN A 56 -11.91 19.42 -2.61
N LYS A 57 -11.32 18.64 -1.68
CA LYS A 57 -11.80 17.32 -1.31
C LYS A 57 -12.56 17.37 0.01
N THR A 58 -13.61 16.56 0.15
CA THR A 58 -14.35 16.35 1.40
C THR A 58 -14.59 14.87 1.61
N GLU A 59 -14.54 14.42 2.87
CA GLU A 59 -14.84 13.03 3.24
C GLU A 59 -16.25 12.65 2.77
N ASP A 60 -16.38 11.46 2.18
CA ASP A 60 -17.67 10.92 1.73
C ASP A 60 -18.12 9.82 2.72
N PRO A 61 -19.15 10.07 3.56
CA PRO A 61 -19.68 9.06 4.47
C PRO A 61 -20.14 7.78 3.76
N GLU A 62 -20.57 7.87 2.50
CA GLU A 62 -21.01 6.69 1.73
C GLU A 62 -19.84 5.73 1.46
N VAL A 63 -18.59 6.24 1.39
CA VAL A 63 -17.40 5.39 1.25
C VAL A 63 -17.13 4.62 2.54
N MET A 64 -17.42 5.21 3.71
CA MET A 64 -17.29 4.53 4.99
C MET A 64 -18.36 3.44 5.16
N GLU A 65 -19.59 3.72 4.74
CA GLU A 65 -20.68 2.73 4.70
C GLU A 65 -20.34 1.57 3.75
N LEU A 66 -19.82 1.89 2.57
CA LEU A 66 -19.34 0.91 1.60
C LEU A 66 -18.21 0.05 2.17
N ALA A 67 -17.21 0.66 2.80
CA ALA A 67 -16.11 -0.07 3.43
C ALA A 67 -16.60 -1.01 4.53
N ALA A 68 -17.57 -0.59 5.34
CA ALA A 68 -18.18 -1.43 6.38
C ALA A 68 -18.99 -2.60 5.79
N GLN A 69 -19.71 -2.36 4.70
CA GLN A 69 -20.42 -3.40 3.95
C GLN A 69 -19.43 -4.44 3.39
N LEU A 70 -18.41 -3.99 2.65
CA LEU A 70 -17.41 -4.87 2.04
C LEU A 70 -16.63 -5.65 3.10
N ALA A 71 -16.32 -5.03 4.26
CA ALA A 71 -15.68 -5.73 5.37
C ALA A 71 -16.55 -6.90 5.86
N LYS A 72 -17.87 -6.70 5.99
CA LYS A 72 -18.80 -7.77 6.35
C LYS A 72 -18.88 -8.86 5.28
N GLU A 73 -18.89 -8.50 4.01
CA GLU A 73 -18.97 -9.45 2.89
C GLU A 73 -17.70 -10.31 2.75
N ASN A 74 -16.55 -9.79 3.18
CA ASN A 74 -15.25 -10.47 3.10
C ASN A 74 -14.76 -10.99 4.47
N ASP A 75 -15.66 -11.11 5.46
CA ASP A 75 -15.35 -11.60 6.81
C ASP A 75 -14.18 -10.84 7.51
N VAL A 76 -13.98 -9.56 7.18
CA VAL A 76 -12.98 -8.68 7.79
C VAL A 76 -13.54 -8.05 9.05
N THR A 77 -12.86 -8.28 10.17
CA THR A 77 -13.22 -7.64 11.45
C THR A 77 -12.77 -6.18 11.46
N ILE A 78 -13.72 -5.26 11.54
CA ILE A 78 -13.44 -3.84 11.71
C ILE A 78 -12.90 -3.61 13.12
N ARG A 79 -11.77 -2.91 13.20
CA ARG A 79 -11.14 -2.49 14.45
C ARG A 79 -10.44 -1.17 14.27
N GLU A 80 -10.13 -0.54 15.38
CA GLU A 80 -9.24 0.62 15.40
C GLU A 80 -7.81 0.17 15.04
N ASN A 81 -7.16 0.92 14.18
CA ASN A 81 -5.74 0.77 13.85
C ASN A 81 -5.04 2.04 14.34
N SER A 82 -3.95 1.88 15.09
CA SER A 82 -3.16 3.03 15.52
C SER A 82 -2.46 3.69 14.33
N ASP A 83 -2.11 4.97 14.47
CA ASP A 83 -1.29 5.68 13.48
C ASP A 83 0.02 4.93 13.20
N GLU A 84 0.63 4.35 14.26
CA GLU A 84 1.84 3.52 14.14
C GLU A 84 1.59 2.30 13.27
N GLU A 85 0.51 1.55 13.50
CA GLU A 85 0.22 0.37 12.69
C GLU A 85 -0.04 0.73 11.21
N ILE A 86 -0.73 1.85 10.96
CA ILE A 86 -0.95 2.35 9.60
C ILE A 86 0.38 2.70 8.94
N LEU A 87 1.27 3.38 9.67
CA LEU A 87 2.60 3.75 9.18
C LEU A 87 3.44 2.51 8.88
N GLU A 88 3.56 1.57 9.82
CA GLU A 88 4.37 0.37 9.64
C GLU A 88 3.86 -0.49 8.48
N ARG A 89 2.55 -0.75 8.41
CA ARG A 89 1.99 -1.61 7.35
C ARG A 89 2.10 -0.99 5.96
N THR A 90 2.17 0.34 5.86
CA THR A 90 2.34 1.03 4.57
C THR A 90 3.81 1.25 4.22
N ILE A 91 4.61 1.76 5.15
CA ILE A 91 6.00 2.14 4.92
C ILE A 91 6.95 0.95 5.01
N TYR A 92 6.76 0.00 5.92
CA TYR A 92 7.68 -1.15 6.00
C TYR A 92 7.49 -2.10 4.83
N MET A 93 6.26 -2.22 4.31
CA MET A 93 6.01 -2.92 3.05
C MET A 93 6.71 -2.24 1.86
N LEU A 94 6.71 -0.90 1.83
CA LEU A 94 7.44 -0.14 0.83
C LEU A 94 8.96 -0.36 0.93
N ILE A 95 9.50 -0.36 2.15
CA ILE A 95 10.91 -0.64 2.43
C ILE A 95 11.26 -2.06 1.99
N ASN A 96 10.41 -3.03 2.33
CA ASN A 96 10.60 -4.43 2.00
C ASN A 96 10.67 -4.65 0.49
N GLU A 97 9.72 -4.08 -0.25
CA GLU A 97 9.72 -4.14 -1.72
C GLU A 97 10.94 -3.41 -2.31
N SER A 98 11.34 -2.28 -1.73
CA SER A 98 12.55 -1.56 -2.16
C SER A 98 13.82 -2.39 -1.95
N ALA A 99 13.90 -3.14 -0.85
CA ALA A 99 14.99 -4.08 -0.59
C ALA A 99 14.98 -5.25 -1.57
N GLN A 100 13.79 -5.76 -1.94
CA GLN A 100 13.63 -6.81 -2.95
C GLN A 100 14.08 -6.33 -4.34
N VAL A 101 13.65 -5.15 -4.77
CA VAL A 101 14.07 -4.51 -6.04
C VAL A 101 15.59 -4.34 -6.12
N LEU A 102 16.22 -4.00 -5.00
CA LEU A 102 17.67 -3.90 -4.90
C LEU A 102 18.34 -5.29 -4.96
N ASP A 103 17.78 -6.30 -4.29
CA ASP A 103 18.30 -7.67 -4.30
C ASP A 103 18.22 -8.32 -5.69
N ASP A 104 17.13 -8.07 -6.41
CA ASP A 104 16.91 -8.55 -7.77
C ASP A 104 17.79 -7.82 -8.81
N GLY A 105 18.54 -6.80 -8.40
CA GLY A 105 19.42 -6.02 -9.27
C GLY A 105 18.68 -5.10 -10.25
N ILE A 106 17.40 -4.84 -10.03
CA ILE A 106 16.60 -3.90 -10.84
C ILE A 106 17.11 -2.47 -10.65
N ALA A 107 17.45 -2.12 -9.41
CA ALA A 107 18.20 -0.91 -9.10
C ALA A 107 19.65 -1.26 -8.74
N SER A 108 20.59 -0.41 -9.14
CA SER A 108 22.01 -0.67 -8.85
C SER A 108 22.43 -0.29 -7.42
N ARG A 109 21.73 0.65 -6.78
CA ARG A 109 22.05 1.18 -5.46
C ARG A 109 20.78 1.60 -4.72
N SER A 110 20.82 1.56 -3.39
CA SER A 110 19.72 2.04 -2.54
C SER A 110 19.35 3.50 -2.82
N CYS A 111 20.35 4.37 -3.00
CA CYS A 111 20.12 5.80 -3.27
C CYS A 111 19.38 6.08 -4.58
N ASP A 112 19.45 5.17 -5.56
CA ASP A 112 18.73 5.31 -6.83
C ASP A 112 17.22 5.11 -6.60
N ILE A 113 16.85 4.16 -5.74
CA ILE A 113 15.47 3.94 -5.29
C ILE A 113 14.98 5.15 -4.47
N ASP A 114 15.77 5.60 -3.50
CA ASP A 114 15.43 6.75 -2.66
C ASP A 114 15.18 8.02 -3.47
N THR A 115 16.01 8.25 -4.49
CA THR A 115 15.86 9.38 -5.41
C THR A 115 14.53 9.30 -6.18
N VAL A 116 14.14 8.11 -6.65
CA VAL A 116 12.85 7.89 -7.34
C VAL A 116 11.68 8.17 -6.39
N PHE A 117 11.73 7.71 -5.15
CA PHE A 117 10.64 7.94 -4.20
C PHE A 117 10.49 9.40 -3.80
N CYS A 118 11.60 10.10 -3.55
CA CYS A 118 11.56 11.53 -3.22
C CYS A 118 11.05 12.39 -4.39
N ASN A 119 11.49 12.11 -5.63
CA ASN A 119 11.17 12.96 -6.77
C ASN A 119 9.91 12.53 -7.54
N GLY A 120 9.56 11.24 -7.51
CA GLY A 120 8.45 10.68 -8.28
C GLY A 120 7.19 10.43 -7.46
N TYR A 121 7.33 10.04 -6.19
CA TYR A 121 6.21 9.63 -5.33
C TYR A 121 5.96 10.60 -4.17
N GLY A 122 6.78 11.63 -4.03
CA GLY A 122 6.63 12.65 -2.99
C GLY A 122 6.98 12.13 -1.58
N PHE A 123 7.88 11.15 -1.49
CA PHE A 123 8.39 10.70 -0.19
C PHE A 123 9.06 11.88 0.54
N PRO A 124 8.90 12.02 1.87
CA PRO A 124 9.40 13.20 2.58
C PRO A 124 10.92 13.37 2.43
N VAL A 125 11.35 14.44 1.76
CA VAL A 125 12.78 14.68 1.44
C VAL A 125 13.66 14.73 2.70
N HIS A 126 13.13 15.22 3.82
CA HIS A 126 13.87 15.27 5.09
C HIS A 126 14.11 13.88 5.72
N ARG A 127 13.46 12.82 5.20
CA ARG A 127 13.70 11.41 5.55
C ARG A 127 14.59 10.69 4.53
N GLY A 128 15.04 11.37 3.47
CA GLY A 128 15.97 10.86 2.46
C GLY A 128 15.38 9.91 1.41
N GLY A 129 14.46 9.03 1.80
CA GLY A 129 13.85 7.99 0.95
C GLY A 129 13.49 6.76 1.78
N PRO A 130 12.77 5.77 1.24
CA PRO A 130 12.39 4.59 2.02
C PRO A 130 13.59 3.82 2.57
N LEU A 131 14.67 3.61 1.81
CA LEU A 131 15.82 2.83 2.28
C LEU A 131 16.67 3.62 3.28
N GLN A 132 16.90 4.91 3.04
CA GLN A 132 17.50 5.79 4.05
C GLN A 132 16.65 5.88 5.34
N TYR A 133 15.32 5.86 5.23
CA TYR A 133 14.42 5.87 6.38
C TYR A 133 14.45 4.53 7.13
N ALA A 134 14.62 3.41 6.43
CA ALA A 134 14.86 2.11 7.04
C ALA A 134 16.13 2.12 7.91
N ASP A 135 17.20 2.75 7.45
CA ASP A 135 18.43 2.94 8.23
C ASP A 135 18.21 3.82 9.47
N GLU A 136 17.34 4.85 9.39
CA GLU A 136 16.97 5.70 10.53
C GLU A 136 16.20 4.92 11.61
N ILE A 137 15.27 4.05 11.18
CA ILE A 137 14.47 3.21 12.07
C ILE A 137 15.34 2.13 12.74
N GLY A 138 16.20 1.49 11.94
CA GLY A 138 16.94 0.27 12.26
C GLY A 138 16.38 -0.93 11.48
N LEU A 139 17.22 -1.56 10.66
CA LEU A 139 16.84 -2.70 9.82
C LEU A 139 16.34 -3.90 10.63
N ASP A 140 16.89 -4.09 11.83
CA ASP A 140 16.47 -5.10 12.80
C ASP A 140 15.01 -4.92 13.23
N LYS A 141 14.61 -3.67 13.50
CA LYS A 141 13.22 -3.34 13.87
C LYS A 141 12.26 -3.51 12.70
N VAL A 142 12.67 -3.11 11.49
CA VAL A 142 11.86 -3.32 10.28
C VAL A 142 11.64 -4.81 10.07
N LEU A 143 12.69 -5.62 10.17
CA LEU A 143 12.60 -7.08 10.05
C LEU A 143 11.73 -7.71 11.14
N GLU A 144 11.87 -7.26 12.39
CA GLU A 144 11.04 -7.73 13.51
C GLU A 144 9.56 -7.42 13.26
N ALA A 145 9.24 -6.18 12.85
CA ALA A 145 7.88 -5.76 12.58
C ALA A 145 7.26 -6.54 11.41
N LEU A 146 7.97 -6.72 10.29
CA LEU A 146 7.51 -7.53 9.17
C LEU A 146 7.17 -8.96 9.62
N ASN A 147 8.06 -9.59 10.37
CA ASN A 147 7.81 -10.94 10.91
C ASN A 147 6.63 -10.97 11.90
N TRP A 148 6.45 -9.91 12.70
CA TRP A 148 5.32 -9.79 13.60
C TRP A 148 4.00 -9.69 12.85
N TYR A 149 3.89 -8.82 11.83
CA TYR A 149 2.70 -8.70 11.00
C TYR A 149 2.42 -9.99 10.25
N ARG A 150 3.45 -10.61 9.67
CA ARG A 150 3.37 -11.92 9.00
C ARG A 150 2.74 -12.98 9.91
N LYS A 151 3.15 -13.05 11.17
CA LYS A 151 2.61 -14.01 12.14
C LYS A 151 1.22 -13.63 12.65
N LYS A 152 0.99 -12.36 12.94
CA LYS A 152 -0.25 -11.86 13.56
C LYS A 152 -1.44 -11.96 12.61
N LEU A 153 -1.22 -11.68 11.33
CA LEU A 153 -2.30 -11.59 10.36
C LEU A 153 -2.56 -12.92 9.61
N GLY A 154 -1.81 -13.97 9.93
CA GLY A 154 -2.09 -15.35 9.52
C GLY A 154 -1.94 -15.63 8.02
N SER A 155 -2.70 -16.61 7.52
CA SER A 155 -2.56 -17.15 6.15
C SER A 155 -2.84 -16.15 5.03
N TYR A 156 -3.61 -15.09 5.30
CA TYR A 156 -3.89 -14.03 4.34
C TYR A 156 -2.63 -13.19 4.04
N ASP A 157 -1.81 -12.95 5.06
CA ASP A 157 -0.69 -12.00 5.06
C ASP A 157 0.70 -12.64 5.08
N GLU A 158 0.78 -13.98 5.19
CA GLU A 158 2.04 -14.69 5.33
C GLU A 158 3.03 -14.39 4.19
N GLU A 159 2.54 -14.23 2.97
CA GLU A 159 3.37 -13.87 1.82
C GLU A 159 3.47 -12.35 1.60
N TRP A 160 2.61 -11.51 2.21
CA TRP A 160 2.59 -10.05 1.97
C TRP A 160 3.73 -9.46 2.78
N PHE A 161 3.81 -9.86 4.05
CA PHE A 161 4.84 -9.42 4.97
C PHE A 161 6.07 -10.34 5.00
N LYS A 162 6.27 -11.17 3.97
CA LYS A 162 7.50 -11.97 3.86
C LYS A 162 8.69 -11.04 3.69
N PRO A 163 9.68 -11.04 4.61
CA PRO A 163 10.85 -10.18 4.46
C PRO A 163 11.63 -10.48 3.19
N ALA A 164 12.16 -9.44 2.55
CA ALA A 164 13.07 -9.54 1.44
C ALA A 164 14.37 -10.22 1.90
N PRO A 165 14.96 -11.15 1.11
CA PRO A 165 16.17 -11.85 1.51
C PRO A 165 17.35 -10.91 1.80
N LEU A 166 17.46 -9.77 1.09
CA LEU A 166 18.47 -8.76 1.39
C LEU A 166 18.35 -8.19 2.81
N LEU A 167 17.13 -7.92 3.28
CA LEU A 167 16.90 -7.42 4.63
C LEU A 167 17.38 -8.42 5.68
N GLU A 168 17.07 -9.71 5.48
CA GLU A 168 17.53 -10.79 6.37
C GLU A 168 19.07 -10.88 6.40
N ARG A 169 19.72 -10.78 5.23
CA ARG A 169 21.20 -10.83 5.14
C ARG A 169 21.89 -9.62 5.75
N LEU A 170 21.27 -8.45 5.77
CA LEU A 170 21.83 -7.23 6.35
C LEU A 170 21.69 -7.18 7.88
N VAL A 171 20.72 -7.90 8.44
CA VAL A 171 20.50 -7.97 9.91
C VAL A 171 21.31 -9.11 10.56
N ALA A 172 21.62 -10.17 9.82
CA ALA A 172 22.38 -11.34 10.28
C ALA A 172 23.84 -11.02 10.65
#